data_AF-A0A2E5C7X0-F1
#
_entry.id   AF-A0A2E5C7X0-F1
#
_cell.length_a   1.000
_cell.length_b   1.000
_cell.length_c   1.000
_cell.angle_alpha   90.00
_cell.angle_beta   90.00
_cell.angle_gamma   90.00
#
_symmetry.space_group_name_H-M   'P 1'
#
loop_
_entity.id
_entity.type
_entity.pdbx_description
1 polymer ?
#
loop_
_entity_poly.entity_id
_entity_poly.type
_entity_poly.pdbx_seq_one_letter_code
_entity_poly.pdbx_strand_id
1 'polypeptide(L)'
;MKIWAFSAFTILLLILLAYGMYLLAISTDPSVAAAAITASSTIIVSTATVTIGRYLEKKKELEALHREQKIPIYDKFLDGLFSVFYDQKGKRLNIVKFLQEWQQKIVLWGGPKVVNAYVSWKDELTEHEPNVQSMESTERLILAIREELGHENENLVEGLFPRFILREYKLYSKLAKQNPNLTLSELSEHEKSVQES
;
A
#
# COMPACT_ATOMS: atom_id res chain seq x y z
N MET A 1 -2.33 17.64 -15.50
CA MET A 1 -2.71 18.06 -16.88
C MET A 1 -1.53 18.32 -17.80
N LYS A 2 -0.46 19.01 -17.38
CA LYS A 2 0.70 19.37 -18.25
C LYS A 2 1.52 18.19 -18.80
N ILE A 3 1.63 17.08 -18.07
CA ILE A 3 2.45 15.92 -18.47
C ILE A 3 1.77 15.12 -19.60
N TRP A 4 0.44 14.99 -19.56
CA TRP A 4 -0.34 14.31 -20.60
C TRP A 4 -0.32 15.05 -21.93
N ALA A 5 -0.29 16.39 -21.89
CA ALA A 5 -0.12 17.20 -23.10
C ALA A 5 1.28 17.04 -23.71
N PHE A 6 2.32 16.90 -22.87
CA PHE A 6 3.69 16.69 -23.33
C PHE A 6 3.90 15.28 -23.92
N SER A 7 3.31 14.25 -23.32
CA SER A 7 3.32 12.90 -23.88
C SER A 7 2.49 12.80 -25.17
N ALA A 8 1.33 13.44 -25.25
CA ALA A 8 0.55 13.51 -26.48
C ALA A 8 1.30 14.25 -27.61
N PHE A 9 1.98 15.36 -27.28
CA PHE A 9 2.78 16.12 -28.23
C PHE A 9 3.99 15.33 -28.75
N THR A 10 4.69 14.60 -27.88
CA THR A 10 5.82 13.75 -28.29
C THR A 10 5.37 12.57 -29.13
N ILE A 11 4.21 11.95 -28.82
CA ILE A 11 3.62 10.89 -29.65
C ILE A 11 3.21 11.44 -31.03
N LEU A 12 2.57 12.62 -31.08
CA LEU A 12 2.22 13.29 -32.34
C LEU A 12 3.45 13.57 -33.20
N LEU A 13 4.53 14.05 -32.58
CA LEU A 13 5.78 14.36 -33.26
C LEU A 13 6.47 13.10 -33.82
N LEU A 14 6.41 11.98 -33.09
CA LEU A 14 6.88 10.68 -33.58
C LEU A 14 6.04 10.15 -34.75
N ILE A 15 4.72 10.35 -34.73
CA ILE A 15 3.82 9.96 -35.84
C ILE A 15 4.12 10.79 -37.09
N LEU A 16 4.30 12.10 -36.93
CA LEU A 16 4.65 12.99 -38.04
C LEU A 16 6.03 12.65 -38.64
N LEU A 17 7.01 12.31 -37.81
CA LEU A 17 8.32 11.84 -38.26
C LEU A 17 8.21 10.50 -39.01
N ALA A 18 7.46 9.54 -38.48
CA ALA A 18 7.26 8.25 -39.15
C ALA A 18 6.56 8.40 -40.50
N TYR A 19 5.55 9.28 -40.59
CA TYR A 19 4.86 9.60 -41.83
C TYR A 19 5.76 10.32 -42.84
N GLY A 20 6.61 11.25 -42.38
CA GLY A 20 7.62 11.90 -43.22
C GLY A 20 8.65 10.92 -43.78
N MET A 21 9.09 9.94 -42.97
CA MET A 21 9.98 8.87 -43.43
C MET A 21 9.31 7.95 -44.45
N TYR A 22 8.02 7.62 -44.26
CA TYR A 22 7.24 6.83 -45.21
C TYR A 22 7.14 7.52 -46.57
N LEU A 23 6.88 8.84 -46.59
CA LEU A 23 6.83 9.62 -47.82
C LEU A 23 8.19 9.70 -48.53
N LEU A 24 9.29 9.85 -47.78
CA LEU A 24 10.65 9.82 -48.33
C LEU A 24 11.00 8.46 -48.95
N ALA A 25 10.55 7.36 -48.33
CA ALA A 25 10.81 6.01 -48.82
C ALA A 25 10.13 5.70 -50.17
N ILE A 26 9.01 6.35 -50.48
CA ILE A 26 8.27 6.17 -51.74
C ILE A 26 8.77 7.12 -52.84
N SER A 27 9.42 8.24 -52.48
CA SER A 27 9.80 9.31 -53.40
C SER A 27 11.28 9.35 -53.80
N THR A 28 12.13 8.52 -53.19
CA THR A 28 13.60 8.59 -53.34
C THR A 28 14.21 7.21 -53.64
N ASP A 29 15.45 7.18 -54.16
CA ASP A 29 16.20 5.94 -54.38
C ASP A 29 16.27 5.07 -53.12
N PRO A 30 16.08 3.73 -53.24
CA PRO A 30 16.02 2.82 -52.09
C PRO A 30 17.24 2.88 -51.17
N SER A 31 18.43 3.15 -51.73
CA SER A 31 19.67 3.26 -50.95
C SER A 31 19.69 4.50 -50.06
N VAL A 32 19.19 5.64 -50.54
CA VAL A 32 19.13 6.89 -49.79
C VAL A 32 18.04 6.79 -48.72
N ALA A 33 16.90 6.21 -49.08
CA ALA A 33 15.82 5.93 -48.13
C ALA A 33 16.28 5.01 -46.99
N ALA A 34 16.99 3.92 -47.29
CA ALA A 34 17.50 2.99 -46.28
C ALA A 34 18.49 3.67 -45.31
N ALA A 35 19.41 4.50 -45.82
CA ALA A 35 20.34 5.26 -44.99
C ALA A 35 19.62 6.28 -44.09
N ALA A 36 18.64 7.01 -44.64
CA ALA A 36 17.86 7.99 -43.91
C ALA A 36 16.99 7.34 -42.81
N ILE A 37 16.34 6.22 -43.11
CA ILE A 37 15.55 5.45 -42.14
C ILE A 37 16.46 4.96 -41.01
N THR A 38 17.61 4.36 -41.33
CA THR A 38 18.53 3.83 -40.31
C THR A 38 19.00 4.92 -39.35
N ALA A 39 19.46 6.06 -39.88
CA ALA A 39 19.91 7.19 -39.06
C ALA A 39 18.78 7.76 -38.19
N SER A 40 17.58 7.89 -38.76
CA SER A 40 16.41 8.43 -38.06
C SER A 40 15.91 7.46 -36.97
N SER A 41 15.92 6.16 -37.25
CA SER A 41 15.55 5.12 -36.29
C SER A 41 16.46 5.14 -35.06
N THR A 42 17.77 5.33 -35.23
CA THR A 42 18.70 5.44 -34.08
C THR A 42 18.34 6.62 -33.19
N ILE A 43 18.09 7.80 -33.75
CA ILE A 43 17.74 9.01 -33.00
C ILE A 43 16.40 8.83 -32.27
N ILE A 44 15.40 8.25 -32.93
CA ILE A 44 14.08 8.01 -32.35
C ILE A 44 14.19 7.02 -31.18
N VAL A 45 14.81 5.86 -31.41
CA VAL A 45 14.95 4.82 -30.39
C VAL A 45 15.77 5.34 -29.21
N SER A 46 16.91 6.00 -29.45
CA SER A 46 17.74 6.54 -28.37
C SER A 46 16.98 7.56 -27.52
N THR A 47 16.24 8.46 -28.16
CA THR A 47 15.46 9.49 -27.46
C THR A 47 14.30 8.88 -26.68
N ALA A 48 13.60 7.91 -27.27
CA ALA A 48 12.50 7.20 -26.61
C ALA A 48 12.99 6.42 -25.38
N THR A 49 14.06 5.64 -25.52
CA THR A 49 14.66 4.87 -24.42
C THR A 49 15.08 5.78 -23.26
N VAL A 50 15.76 6.89 -23.54
CA VAL A 50 16.19 7.84 -22.49
C VAL A 50 14.99 8.50 -21.81
N THR A 51 13.97 8.91 -22.58
CA THR A 51 12.80 9.61 -22.03
C THR A 51 11.95 8.68 -21.16
N ILE A 52 11.69 7.46 -21.64
CA ILE A 52 10.94 6.44 -20.89
C ILE A 52 11.73 6.04 -19.64
N GLY A 53 13.03 5.76 -19.77
CA GLY A 53 13.90 5.42 -18.64
C GLY A 53 13.87 6.48 -17.55
N ARG A 54 14.10 7.75 -17.91
CA ARG A 54 14.04 8.88 -16.97
C ARG A 54 12.67 9.05 -16.33
N TYR A 55 11.59 8.78 -17.06
CA TYR A 55 10.24 8.86 -16.51
C TYR A 55 10.00 7.78 -15.46
N LEU A 56 10.40 6.54 -15.74
CA LEU A 56 10.28 5.42 -14.80
C LEU A 56 11.16 5.63 -13.56
N GLU A 57 12.39 6.12 -13.75
CA GLU A 57 13.30 6.49 -12.65
C GLU A 57 12.67 7.55 -11.75
N LYS A 58 12.20 8.66 -12.33
CA LYS A 58 11.53 9.73 -11.56
C LYS A 58 10.31 9.24 -10.81
N LYS A 59 9.50 8.38 -11.45
CA LYS A 59 8.32 7.80 -10.80
C LYS A 59 8.74 6.96 -9.59
N LYS A 60 9.73 6.08 -9.75
CA LYS A 60 10.25 5.22 -8.68
C LYS A 60 10.89 6.03 -7.56
N GLU A 61 11.62 7.09 -7.90
CA GLU A 61 12.24 8.02 -6.94
C GLU A 61 11.19 8.74 -6.10
N LEU A 62 10.13 9.27 -6.73
CA LEU A 62 9.03 9.92 -6.01
C LEU A 62 8.29 8.93 -5.09
N GLU A 63 8.02 7.71 -5.58
CA GLU A 63 7.41 6.66 -4.76
C GLU A 63 8.29 6.26 -3.58
N ALA A 64 9.61 6.18 -3.77
CA ALA A 64 10.56 5.90 -2.70
C ALA A 64 10.62 7.03 -1.66
N LEU A 65 10.67 8.30 -2.10
CA LEU A 65 10.66 9.46 -1.21
C LEU A 65 9.37 9.53 -0.38
N HIS A 66 8.21 9.29 -1.01
CA HIS A 66 6.94 9.23 -0.28
C HIS A 66 6.93 8.08 0.73
N ARG A 67 7.46 6.91 0.36
CA ARG A 67 7.56 5.76 1.26
C ARG A 67 8.46 6.07 2.46
N GLU A 68 9.63 6.67 2.22
CA GLU A 68 10.58 7.09 3.26
C GLU A 68 9.94 8.06 4.27
N GLN A 69 9.09 8.98 3.82
CA GLN A 69 8.35 9.89 4.69
C GLN A 69 7.22 9.19 5.47
N LYS A 70 6.59 8.18 4.88
CA LYS A 70 5.48 7.43 5.49
C LYS A 70 5.92 6.40 6.51
N ILE A 71 7.08 5.77 6.34
CA ILE A 71 7.65 4.78 7.29
C ILE A 71 7.63 5.27 8.74
N PRO A 72 8.23 6.42 9.10
CA PRO A 72 8.26 6.87 10.50
C PRO A 72 6.88 7.25 11.05
N ILE A 73 5.91 7.53 10.19
CA ILE A 73 4.52 7.84 10.56
C ILE A 73 3.80 6.55 10.94
N TYR A 74 3.89 5.54 10.08
CA TYR A 74 3.30 4.22 10.32
C TYR A 74 3.99 3.46 11.44
N ASP A 75 5.30 3.59 11.59
CA ASP A 75 6.08 2.99 12.68
C ASP A 75 5.58 3.47 14.05
N LYS A 76 5.42 4.79 14.24
CA LYS A 76 4.84 5.37 15.46
C LYS A 76 3.41 4.92 15.72
N PHE A 77 2.62 4.72 14.67
CA PHE A 77 1.27 4.18 14.82
C PHE A 77 1.28 2.74 15.28
N LEU A 78 2.07 1.88 14.66
CA LEU A 78 2.19 0.48 15.04
C LEU A 78 2.72 0.35 16.46
N ASP A 79 3.74 1.12 16.86
CA ASP A 79 4.24 1.15 18.25
C ASP A 79 3.11 1.51 19.23
N GLY A 80 2.35 2.58 18.95
CA GLY A 80 1.20 2.96 19.76
C GLY A 80 0.12 1.87 19.80
N LEU A 81 -0.23 1.27 18.67
CA LEU A 81 -1.22 0.20 18.56
C LEU A 81 -0.79 -1.03 19.38
N PHE A 82 0.44 -1.52 19.20
CA PHE A 82 0.95 -2.68 19.93
C PHE A 82 1.15 -2.40 21.42
N SER A 83 1.45 -1.15 21.81
CA SER A 83 1.52 -0.78 23.24
C SER A 83 0.19 -0.87 23.97
N VAL A 84 -0.94 -0.90 23.26
CA VAL A 84 -2.26 -1.18 23.88
C VAL A 84 -2.38 -2.64 24.29
N PHE A 85 -1.76 -3.56 23.53
CA PHE A 85 -1.86 -5.00 23.75
C PHE A 85 -0.76 -5.55 24.65
N TYR A 86 0.42 -4.92 24.65
CA TYR A 86 1.54 -5.31 25.51
C TYR A 86 1.64 -4.39 26.73
N ASP A 87 1.72 -4.98 27.93
CA ASP A 87 1.89 -4.23 29.17
C ASP A 87 3.29 -3.61 29.25
N GLN A 88 3.44 -2.42 28.66
CA GLN A 88 4.66 -1.63 28.79
C GLN A 88 4.68 -0.99 30.18
N LYS A 89 5.36 -1.65 31.13
CA LYS A 89 5.62 -1.14 32.49
C LYS A 89 6.00 0.35 32.46
N GLY A 90 5.07 1.23 32.84
CA GLY A 90 5.34 2.65 33.12
C GLY A 90 4.80 3.69 32.12
N LYS A 91 4.24 3.31 30.96
CA LYS A 91 3.57 4.26 30.05
C LYS A 91 2.12 3.88 29.83
N ARG A 92 1.20 4.53 30.57
CA ARG A 92 -0.21 4.51 30.17
C ARG A 92 -0.38 5.37 28.92
N LEU A 93 -0.51 4.72 27.76
CA LEU A 93 -0.84 5.43 26.53
C LEU A 93 -2.17 6.15 26.70
N ASN A 94 -2.20 7.46 26.44
CA ASN A 94 -3.46 8.17 26.30
C ASN A 94 -4.05 7.85 24.92
N ILE A 95 -4.90 6.82 24.87
CA ILE A 95 -5.50 6.29 23.64
C ILE A 95 -6.24 7.39 22.86
N VAL A 96 -6.98 8.26 23.54
CA VAL A 96 -7.73 9.35 22.89
C VAL A 96 -6.77 10.31 22.18
N LYS A 97 -5.71 10.76 22.87
CA LYS A 97 -4.71 11.64 22.28
C LYS A 97 -3.96 10.97 21.13
N PHE A 98 -3.59 9.70 21.30
CA PHE A 98 -2.95 8.91 20.27
C PHE A 98 -3.82 8.83 19.00
N LEU A 99 -5.11 8.49 19.15
CA LEU A 99 -6.04 8.41 18.03
C LEU A 99 -6.26 9.76 17.36
N GLN A 100 -6.37 10.86 18.11
CA GLN A 100 -6.48 12.21 17.55
C GLN A 100 -5.25 12.61 16.71
N GLU A 101 -4.05 12.38 17.25
CA GLU A 101 -2.80 12.64 16.51
C GLU A 101 -2.69 11.74 15.26
N TRP A 102 -3.23 10.54 15.34
CA TRP A 102 -3.20 9.58 14.25
C TRP A 102 -4.19 9.90 13.13
N GLN A 103 -5.40 10.33 13.48
CA GLN A 103 -6.41 10.77 12.51
C GLN A 103 -5.88 11.86 11.59
N GLN A 104 -5.19 12.87 12.16
CA GLN A 104 -4.55 13.92 11.39
C GLN A 104 -3.50 13.37 10.41
N LYS A 105 -2.70 12.40 10.86
CA LYS A 105 -1.63 11.80 10.05
C LYS A 105 -2.18 10.94 8.92
N ILE A 106 -3.21 10.12 9.18
CA ILE A 106 -3.85 9.30 8.14
C ILE A 106 -4.49 10.16 7.07
N VAL A 107 -5.20 11.23 7.44
CA VAL A 107 -5.84 12.11 6.44
C VAL A 107 -4.80 12.75 5.52
N LEU A 108 -3.61 13.08 6.05
CA LEU A 108 -2.56 13.74 5.28
C LEU A 108 -1.68 12.76 4.47
N TRP A 109 -1.35 11.61 5.04
CA TRP A 109 -0.32 10.70 4.50
C TRP A 109 -0.88 9.36 4.03
N GLY A 110 -2.07 8.98 4.49
CA GLY A 110 -2.70 7.71 4.19
C GLY A 110 -3.25 7.67 2.76
N GLY A 111 -2.93 6.60 2.06
CA GLY A 111 -3.55 6.30 0.77
C GLY A 111 -5.02 5.92 0.95
N PRO A 112 -5.83 5.95 -0.13
CA PRO A 112 -7.27 5.68 -0.04
C PRO A 112 -7.62 4.34 0.64
N LYS A 113 -6.82 3.30 0.38
CA LYS A 113 -6.99 1.98 1.02
C LYS A 113 -6.81 2.04 2.54
N VAL A 114 -5.76 2.72 3.01
CA VAL A 114 -5.46 2.85 4.46
C VAL A 114 -6.50 3.73 5.14
N VAL A 115 -6.89 4.85 4.53
CA VAL A 115 -7.94 5.73 5.07
C VAL A 115 -9.25 4.96 5.25
N ASN A 116 -9.68 4.21 4.24
CA ASN A 116 -10.90 3.41 4.33
C ASN A 116 -10.79 2.31 5.38
N ALA A 117 -9.67 1.57 5.41
CA ALA A 117 -9.44 0.54 6.41
C ALA A 117 -9.46 1.11 7.84
N TYR A 118 -8.91 2.31 8.02
CA TYR A 118 -8.90 3.00 9.31
C TYR A 118 -10.30 3.42 9.77
N VAL A 119 -11.12 3.96 8.87
CA VAL A 119 -12.51 4.33 9.18
C VAL A 119 -13.29 3.08 9.59
N SER A 120 -13.24 2.01 8.80
CA SER A 120 -13.89 0.75 9.14
C SER A 120 -13.41 0.18 10.49
N TRP A 121 -12.11 0.23 10.76
CA TRP A 121 -11.56 -0.20 12.04
C TRP A 121 -12.07 0.65 13.21
N LYS A 122 -12.10 1.98 13.06
CA LYS A 122 -12.59 2.90 14.09
C LYS A 122 -14.08 2.69 14.37
N ASP A 123 -14.89 2.52 13.34
CA ASP A 123 -16.33 2.34 13.48
C ASP A 123 -16.63 1.02 14.21
N GLU A 124 -15.94 -0.07 13.84
CA GLU A 124 -16.03 -1.36 14.53
C GLU A 124 -15.70 -1.25 16.03
N LEU A 125 -14.64 -0.51 16.37
CA LEU A 125 -14.24 -0.31 17.78
C LEU A 125 -15.16 0.64 18.57
N THR A 126 -15.97 1.44 17.88
CA THR A 126 -16.88 2.40 18.53
C THR A 126 -18.27 1.81 18.73
N GLU A 127 -18.72 0.96 17.80
CA GLU A 127 -20.08 0.42 17.75
C GLU A 127 -20.24 -0.88 18.54
N HIS A 128 -19.17 -1.68 18.68
CA HIS A 128 -19.22 -2.99 19.30
C HIS A 128 -18.15 -3.17 20.38
N GLU A 129 -18.43 -4.07 21.34
CA GLU A 129 -17.36 -4.57 22.20
C GLU A 129 -16.32 -5.32 21.35
N PRO A 130 -15.02 -5.24 21.69
CA PRO A 130 -13.97 -5.91 20.93
C PRO A 130 -14.26 -7.40 20.74
N ASN A 131 -14.39 -7.80 19.48
CA ASN A 131 -14.78 -9.15 19.06
C ASN A 131 -13.86 -9.68 17.94
N VAL A 132 -14.23 -10.80 17.33
CA VAL A 132 -13.51 -11.38 16.18
C VAL A 132 -13.43 -10.40 15.00
N GLN A 133 -14.51 -9.69 14.68
CA GLN A 133 -14.51 -8.68 13.60
C GLN A 133 -13.61 -7.49 13.90
N SER A 134 -13.51 -7.06 15.17
CA SER A 134 -12.56 -6.03 15.60
C SER A 134 -11.10 -6.47 15.39
N MET A 135 -10.80 -7.75 15.60
CA MET A 135 -9.48 -8.32 15.33
C MET A 135 -9.18 -8.38 13.83
N GLU A 136 -10.15 -8.80 13.01
CA GLU A 136 -10.04 -8.83 11.55
C GLU A 136 -9.90 -7.42 10.94
N SER A 137 -10.64 -6.45 11.46
CA SER A 137 -10.55 -5.05 11.00
C SER A 137 -9.20 -4.43 11.35
N THR A 138 -8.65 -4.77 12.52
CA THR A 138 -7.28 -4.38 12.91
C THR A 138 -6.25 -4.99 11.97
N GLU A 139 -6.38 -6.28 11.65
CA GLU A 139 -5.51 -6.95 10.68
C GLU A 139 -5.57 -6.30 9.30
N ARG A 140 -6.79 -6.00 8.81
CA ARG A 140 -7.00 -5.33 7.52
C ARG A 140 -6.32 -3.96 7.47
N LEU A 141 -6.36 -3.20 8.55
CA LEU A 141 -5.65 -1.92 8.65
C LEU A 141 -4.13 -2.11 8.57
N ILE A 142 -3.57 -3.07 9.30
CA ILE A 142 -2.13 -3.38 9.28
C ILE A 142 -1.69 -3.83 7.87
N LEU A 143 -2.47 -4.69 7.22
CA LEU A 143 -2.18 -5.17 5.86
C LEU A 143 -2.25 -4.05 4.83
N ALA A 144 -3.22 -3.13 4.95
CA ALA A 144 -3.31 -1.95 4.08
C ALA A 144 -2.08 -1.03 4.23
N ILE A 145 -1.61 -0.84 5.48
CA ILE A 145 -0.39 -0.06 5.75
C ILE A 145 0.83 -0.74 5.13
N ARG A 146 0.96 -2.07 5.27
CA ARG A 146 2.05 -2.85 4.66
C ARG A 146 2.05 -2.72 3.14
N GLU A 147 0.89 -2.84 2.50
CA GLU A 147 0.74 -2.68 1.05
C GLU A 147 1.16 -1.28 0.61
N GLU A 148 0.74 -0.25 1.35
CA GLU A 148 1.15 1.14 1.07
C GLU A 148 2.66 1.36 1.22
N LEU A 149 3.28 0.67 2.18
CA LEU A 149 4.73 0.62 2.35
C LEU A 149 5.43 -0.29 1.34
N GLY A 150 4.72 -0.91 0.40
CA GLY A 150 5.26 -1.63 -0.75
C GLY A 150 5.57 -3.10 -0.47
N HIS A 151 4.99 -3.64 0.60
CA HIS A 151 5.07 -5.06 0.89
C HIS A 151 3.91 -5.81 0.23
N GLU A 152 4.20 -6.99 -0.29
CA GLU A 152 3.19 -7.93 -0.76
C GLU A 152 2.57 -8.69 0.41
N ASN A 153 1.28 -9.02 0.27
CA ASN A 153 0.52 -9.73 1.30
C ASN A 153 0.04 -11.14 0.86
N GLU A 154 0.32 -11.56 -0.39
CA GLU A 154 -0.25 -12.78 -1.00
C GLU A 154 0.14 -14.09 -0.29
N ASN A 155 1.33 -14.14 0.33
CA ASN A 155 1.85 -15.33 1.00
C ASN A 155 1.76 -15.25 2.54
N LEU A 156 0.95 -14.34 3.07
CA LEU A 156 0.76 -14.21 4.52
C LEU A 156 -0.27 -15.22 5.02
N VAL A 157 -0.03 -15.75 6.21
CA VAL A 157 -0.99 -16.62 6.90
C VAL A 157 -2.23 -15.83 7.30
N GLU A 158 -3.41 -16.42 7.12
CA GLU A 158 -4.67 -15.84 7.58
C GLU A 158 -4.70 -15.75 9.11
N GLY A 159 -5.28 -14.65 9.62
CA GLY A 159 -5.31 -14.35 11.05
C GLY A 159 -3.93 -13.98 11.59
N LEU A 160 -3.13 -13.26 10.82
CA LEU A 160 -1.78 -12.86 11.16
C LEU A 160 -1.75 -12.05 12.46
N PHE A 161 -2.63 -11.07 12.61
CA PHE A 161 -2.62 -10.18 13.76
C PHE A 161 -3.04 -10.90 15.06
N PRO A 162 -4.14 -11.67 15.10
CA PRO A 162 -4.48 -12.50 16.24
C PRO A 162 -3.35 -13.46 16.66
N ARG A 163 -2.58 -14.01 15.70
CA ARG A 163 -1.43 -14.88 16.02
C ARG A 163 -0.29 -14.16 16.74
N PHE A 164 -0.13 -12.85 16.56
CA PHE A 164 0.91 -12.07 17.23
C PHE A 164 0.51 -11.59 18.62
N ILE A 165 -0.78 -11.32 18.81
CA ILE A 165 -1.28 -10.73 20.05
C ILE A 165 -1.79 -11.78 21.03
N LEU A 166 -2.50 -12.79 20.54
CA LEU A 166 -3.15 -13.77 21.39
C LEU A 166 -2.17 -14.85 21.82
N ARG A 167 -2.33 -15.29 23.07
CA ARG A 167 -1.54 -16.38 23.63
C ARG A 167 -1.89 -17.71 22.97
N GLU A 168 -3.17 -18.02 22.88
CA GLU A 168 -3.67 -19.30 22.34
C GLU A 168 -4.48 -19.11 21.05
N TYR A 169 -3.78 -18.78 19.95
CA TYR A 169 -4.42 -18.59 18.65
C TYR A 169 -5.24 -19.81 18.18
N LYS A 170 -4.81 -21.04 18.49
CA LYS A 170 -5.54 -22.25 18.05
C LYS A 170 -6.93 -22.32 18.69
N LEU A 171 -7.03 -21.96 19.96
CA LEU A 171 -8.31 -21.90 20.68
C LEU A 171 -9.18 -20.79 20.08
N TYR A 172 -8.62 -19.60 19.89
CA TYR A 172 -9.30 -18.49 19.23
C TYR A 172 -9.83 -18.87 17.85
N SER A 173 -9.01 -19.47 16.97
CA SER A 173 -9.42 -19.86 15.63
C SER A 173 -10.57 -20.87 15.64
N LYS A 174 -10.61 -21.78 16.62
CA LYS A 174 -11.71 -22.74 16.79
C LYS A 174 -12.98 -22.03 17.23
N LEU A 175 -12.90 -21.16 18.23
CA LEU A 175 -14.05 -20.43 18.76
C LEU A 175 -14.59 -19.40 17.77
N ALA A 176 -13.73 -18.67 17.07
CA ALA A 176 -14.11 -17.71 16.03
C ALA A 176 -14.89 -18.38 14.88
N LYS A 177 -14.52 -19.61 14.49
CA LYS A 177 -15.28 -20.40 13.50
C LYS A 177 -16.66 -20.82 14.00
N GLN A 178 -16.84 -20.96 15.31
CA GLN A 178 -18.10 -21.39 15.92
C GLN A 178 -19.01 -20.20 16.24
N ASN A 179 -18.43 -19.08 16.68
CA ASN A 179 -19.14 -17.85 17.02
C ASN A 179 -18.39 -16.63 16.45
N PRO A 180 -18.85 -16.07 15.32
CA PRO A 180 -18.27 -14.87 14.71
C PRO A 180 -18.37 -13.61 15.58
N ASN A 181 -19.27 -13.60 16.58
CA ASN A 181 -19.48 -12.46 17.47
C ASN A 181 -18.81 -12.67 18.85
N LEU A 182 -17.94 -13.68 18.98
CA LEU A 182 -17.20 -13.95 20.21
C LEU A 182 -16.42 -12.70 20.64
N THR A 183 -16.65 -12.26 21.88
CA THR A 183 -15.93 -11.11 22.45
C THR A 183 -14.56 -11.53 22.98
N LEU A 184 -13.63 -10.58 23.06
CA LEU A 184 -12.31 -10.84 23.66
C LEU A 184 -12.40 -11.13 25.17
N SER A 185 -13.45 -10.65 25.83
CA SER A 185 -13.74 -10.95 27.24
C SER A 185 -14.10 -12.43 27.43
N GLU A 186 -15.03 -12.95 26.61
CA GLU A 186 -15.41 -14.37 26.61
C GLU A 186 -14.21 -15.27 26.26
N LEU A 187 -13.38 -14.85 25.30
CA LEU A 187 -12.15 -15.56 24.96
C LEU A 187 -11.20 -15.68 26.17
N SER A 188 -11.02 -14.60 26.93
CA SER A 188 -10.19 -14.58 28.14
C SER A 188 -10.71 -15.53 29.23
N GLU A 189 -12.04 -15.63 29.40
CA GLU A 189 -12.66 -16.58 30.32
C GLU A 189 -12.41 -18.03 29.89
N HIS A 190 -12.54 -18.32 28.59
CA HIS A 190 -12.22 -19.64 28.04
C HIS A 190 -10.75 -20.01 28.23
N GLU A 191 -9.81 -19.09 27.99
CA GLU A 191 -8.38 -19.32 28.21
C GLU A 191 -8.06 -19.68 29.67
N LYS A 192 -8.69 -19.00 30.64
CA LYS A 192 -8.52 -19.32 32.08
C LYS A 192 -9.04 -20.71 32.43
N SER A 193 -10.22 -21.08 31.93
CA SER A 193 -10.82 -22.39 32.22
C SER A 193 -10.01 -23.57 31.67
N VAL A 194 -9.35 -23.41 30.52
CA VAL A 194 -8.45 -24.41 29.94
C VAL A 194 -7.14 -24.52 30.73
N GLN A 195 -6.74 -23.47 31.43
CA GLN A 195 -5.51 -23.43 32.23
C GLN A 195 -5.70 -24.07 33.62
N GLU A 196 -6.93 -24.11 34.13
CA GLU A 196 -7.28 -24.71 35.42
C GLU A 196 -7.60 -26.22 35.32
N SER A 197 -7.68 -26.79 34.11
CA SER A 197 -7.92 -28.21 33.82
C SER A 197 -6.65 -28.96 33.42
#